data_AF-A0A2N6K7W1-F1
#
_entry.id   AF-A0A2N6K7W1-F1
#
_cell.length_a   1.000
_cell.length_b   1.000
_cell.length_c   1.000
_cell.angle_alpha   90.00
_cell.angle_beta   90.00
_cell.angle_gamma   90.00
#
_symmetry.space_group_name_H-M   'P 1'
#
loop_
_entity.id
_entity.type
_entity.pdbx_description
1 polymer ?
#
loop_
_entity_poly.entity_id
_entity_poly.type
_entity_poly.pdbx_seq_one_letter_code
_entity_poly.pdbx_strand_id
1 'polypeptide(L)'
;MKKKLKPEELTQLVIQSQAGDLNAYSKIVRNFQDMAVGYSYSILGSFQLAEDAAQEAFIEAYLNLSKLRSPTVFPGWLKKIIFKHCDRFTRGKRFAIVALEDTDELASIHPEPTQIALENEVKDIVHYSIQTLPEGDRTTKLAISRNFARR
;
A
#
# COMPACT_ATOMS: atom_id res chain seq x y z
N MET A 1 -5.04 -17.73 -7.95
CA MET A 1 -4.54 -16.58 -8.75
C MET A 1 -5.41 -15.37 -8.45
N LYS A 2 -4.91 -14.33 -7.77
CA LYS A 2 -5.70 -13.10 -7.58
C LYS A 2 -5.72 -12.35 -8.91
N LYS A 3 -6.90 -12.23 -9.53
CA LYS A 3 -7.08 -11.44 -10.76
C LYS A 3 -6.84 -9.98 -10.39
N LYS A 4 -5.87 -9.33 -11.04
CA LYS A 4 -5.59 -7.90 -10.82
C LYS A 4 -6.80 -7.11 -11.31
N LEU A 5 -7.42 -6.35 -10.41
CA LEU A 5 -8.62 -5.55 -10.72
C LEU A 5 -8.29 -4.54 -11.84
N LYS A 6 -9.11 -4.49 -12.89
CA LYS A 6 -8.89 -3.53 -13.97
C LYS A 6 -9.21 -2.11 -13.48
N PRO A 7 -8.59 -1.05 -14.02
CA PRO A 7 -8.86 0.33 -13.62
C PRO A 7 -10.35 0.73 -13.74
N GLU A 8 -11.03 0.27 -14.78
CA GLU A 8 -12.46 0.51 -15.00
C GLU A 8 -13.33 -0.19 -13.95
N GLU A 9 -13.02 -1.47 -13.65
CA GLU A 9 -13.72 -2.25 -12.61
C GLU A 9 -13.54 -1.60 -11.23
N LEU A 10 -12.35 -1.10 -10.92
CA LEU A 10 -12.10 -0.36 -9.68
C LEU A 10 -12.94 0.91 -9.60
N THR A 11 -12.96 1.69 -10.67
CA THR A 11 -13.74 2.94 -10.75
C THR A 11 -15.21 2.66 -10.45
N GLN A 12 -15.77 1.61 -11.05
CA GLN A 12 -17.16 1.20 -10.81
C GLN A 12 -17.40 0.77 -9.35
N LEU A 13 -16.51 -0.02 -8.77
CA LEU A 13 -16.63 -0.43 -7.36
C LEU A 13 -16.57 0.76 -6.41
N VAL A 14 -15.73 1.75 -6.69
CA VAL A 14 -15.65 2.97 -5.87
C VAL A 14 -16.95 3.76 -5.96
N ILE A 15 -17.51 3.96 -7.16
CA ILE A 15 -18.79 4.66 -7.35
C ILE A 15 -19.92 3.95 -6.59
N GLN A 16 -20.02 2.62 -6.72
CA GLN A 16 -21.02 1.82 -6.00
C GLN A 16 -20.85 1.94 -4.48
N SER A 17 -19.60 1.90 -4.00
CA SER A 17 -19.30 2.07 -2.58
C SER A 17 -19.66 3.47 -2.06
N GLN A 18 -19.46 4.52 -2.88
CA GLN A 18 -19.89 5.89 -2.57
C GLN A 18 -21.41 6.01 -2.45
N ALA A 19 -22.16 5.21 -3.22
CA ALA A 19 -23.61 5.09 -3.13
C ALA A 19 -24.09 4.21 -1.94
N GLY A 20 -23.18 3.70 -1.11
CA GLY A 20 -23.49 2.90 0.07
C GLY A 20 -23.42 1.38 -0.12
N ASP A 21 -22.95 0.87 -1.27
CA ASP A 21 -22.80 -0.57 -1.49
C ASP A 21 -21.62 -1.15 -0.70
N LEU A 22 -21.93 -1.79 0.43
CA LEU A 22 -20.97 -2.49 1.28
C LEU A 22 -20.31 -3.69 0.59
N ASN A 23 -20.99 -4.35 -0.35
CA ASN A 23 -20.42 -5.48 -1.09
C ASN A 23 -19.37 -4.99 -2.09
N ALA A 24 -19.62 -3.84 -2.74
CA ALA A 24 -18.63 -3.19 -3.59
C ALA A 24 -17.39 -2.81 -2.78
N TYR A 25 -17.57 -2.22 -1.61
CA TYR A 25 -16.47 -1.86 -0.73
C TYR A 25 -15.67 -3.09 -0.26
N SER A 26 -16.38 -4.17 0.10
CA SER A 26 -15.74 -5.45 0.46
C SER A 26 -14.88 -6.03 -0.66
N LYS A 27 -15.27 -5.85 -1.93
CA LYS A 27 -14.45 -6.25 -3.09
C LYS A 27 -13.20 -5.39 -3.19
N ILE A 28 -13.29 -4.09 -2.93
CA ILE A 28 -12.12 -3.20 -2.87
C ILE A 28 -11.15 -3.68 -1.78
N VAL A 29 -11.62 -3.87 -0.55
CA VAL A 29 -10.78 -4.34 0.57
C VAL A 29 -10.04 -5.62 0.20
N ARG A 30 -10.75 -6.66 -0.30
CA ARG A 30 -10.12 -7.93 -0.71
C ARG A 30 -9.02 -7.79 -1.76
N ASN A 31 -9.14 -6.81 -2.66
CA ASN A 31 -8.15 -6.57 -3.72
C ASN A 31 -6.94 -5.75 -3.22
N PHE A 32 -7.11 -4.92 -2.19
CA PHE A 32 -6.09 -4.01 -1.70
C PHE A 32 -5.44 -4.44 -0.39
N GLN A 33 -6.02 -5.40 0.36
CA GLN A 33 -5.55 -5.82 1.68
C GLN A 33 -4.07 -6.26 1.68
N ASP A 34 -3.65 -7.10 0.73
CA ASP A 34 -2.26 -7.59 0.68
C ASP A 34 -1.27 -6.44 0.41
N MET A 35 -1.68 -5.49 -0.45
CA MET A 35 -0.89 -4.29 -0.75
C MET A 35 -0.82 -3.38 0.48
N ALA A 36 -1.94 -3.17 1.18
CA ALA A 36 -2.01 -2.32 2.35
C ALA A 36 -1.17 -2.86 3.50
N VAL A 37 -1.28 -4.16 3.79
CA VAL A 37 -0.46 -4.82 4.82
C VAL A 37 1.01 -4.82 4.42
N GLY A 38 1.35 -5.16 3.17
CA GLY A 38 2.74 -5.15 2.70
C GLY A 38 3.37 -3.76 2.74
N TYR A 39 2.62 -2.72 2.36
CA TYR A 39 3.08 -1.33 2.43
C TYR A 39 3.27 -0.88 3.88
N SER A 40 2.31 -1.18 4.76
CA SER A 40 2.42 -0.85 6.18
C SER A 40 3.58 -1.59 6.85
N TYR A 41 3.80 -2.86 6.49
CA TYR A 41 4.92 -3.66 6.99
C TYR A 41 6.27 -3.07 6.58
N SER A 42 6.40 -2.58 5.35
CA SER A 42 7.63 -1.92 4.89
C SER A 42 7.99 -0.66 5.69
N ILE A 43 7.00 -0.04 6.35
CA ILE A 43 7.19 1.16 7.18
C ILE A 43 7.40 0.78 8.66
N LEU A 44 6.62 -0.19 9.16
CA LEU A 44 6.52 -0.49 10.59
C LEU A 44 7.45 -1.62 11.06
N GLY A 45 7.87 -2.50 10.15
CA GLY A 45 8.69 -3.68 10.46
C GLY A 45 8.02 -4.72 11.36
N SER A 46 6.73 -4.57 11.64
CA SER A 46 5.93 -5.47 12.49
C SER A 46 4.65 -5.84 11.76
N PHE A 47 4.40 -7.14 11.64
CA PHE A 47 3.20 -7.65 10.97
C PHE A 47 1.93 -7.24 11.72
N GLN A 48 1.91 -7.37 13.05
CA GLN A 48 0.77 -6.98 13.87
C GLN A 48 0.41 -5.50 13.69
N LEU A 49 1.40 -4.60 13.80
CA LEU A 49 1.16 -3.17 13.62
C LEU A 49 0.75 -2.84 12.17
N ALA A 50 1.26 -3.59 11.20
CA ALA A 50 0.91 -3.42 9.79
C ALA A 50 -0.55 -3.81 9.51
N GLU A 51 -1.03 -4.91 10.09
CA GLU A 51 -2.43 -5.30 10.00
C GLU A 51 -3.34 -4.26 10.66
N ASP A 52 -3.00 -3.80 11.87
CA ASP A 52 -3.77 -2.79 12.58
C ASP A 52 -3.85 -1.47 11.79
N ALA A 53 -2.71 -0.97 11.28
CA ALA A 53 -2.67 0.24 10.46
C ALA A 53 -3.49 0.10 9.17
N ALA A 54 -3.41 -1.06 8.50
CA ALA A 54 -4.18 -1.31 7.28
C ALA A 54 -5.69 -1.36 7.57
N GLN A 55 -6.11 -2.02 8.65
CA GLN A 55 -7.52 -2.12 9.05
C GLN A 55 -8.11 -0.73 9.33
N GLU A 56 -7.45 0.06 10.16
CA GLU A 56 -7.91 1.41 10.45
C GLU A 56 -7.92 2.30 9.21
N ALA A 57 -6.94 2.16 8.32
CA ALA A 57 -6.90 2.89 7.07
C ALA A 57 -8.09 2.55 6.16
N PHE A 58 -8.51 1.29 6.10
CA PHE A 58 -9.73 0.91 5.39
C PHE A 58 -10.97 1.52 6.05
N ILE A 59 -11.11 1.47 7.38
CA ILE A 59 -12.24 2.10 8.07
C ILE A 59 -12.32 3.59 7.75
N GLU A 60 -11.20 4.31 7.83
CA GLU A 60 -11.15 5.74 7.48
C GLU A 60 -11.44 5.99 5.99
N ALA A 61 -10.91 5.13 5.11
CA ALA A 61 -11.18 5.21 3.69
C ALA A 61 -12.67 5.02 3.40
N TYR A 62 -13.37 4.10 4.07
CA TYR A 62 -14.81 3.94 3.91
C TYR A 62 -15.56 5.22 4.33
N LEU A 63 -15.26 5.76 5.52
CA LEU A 63 -15.91 6.94 6.07
C LEU A 63 -15.71 8.20 5.22
N ASN A 64 -14.59 8.31 4.52
CA ASN A 64 -14.27 9.46 3.66
C ASN A 64 -14.45 9.18 2.16
N LEU A 65 -14.90 7.99 1.78
CA LEU A 65 -14.97 7.59 0.37
C LEU A 65 -15.90 8.50 -0.44
N SER A 66 -17.01 8.94 0.17
CA SER A 66 -17.96 9.87 -0.44
C SER A 66 -17.36 11.23 -0.80
N LYS A 67 -16.26 11.64 -0.14
CA LYS A 67 -15.55 12.89 -0.41
C LYS A 67 -14.55 12.77 -1.57
N LEU A 68 -14.27 11.55 -2.03
CA LEU A 68 -13.34 11.31 -3.13
C LEU A 68 -13.95 11.72 -4.47
N ARG A 69 -13.53 12.88 -5.00
CA ARG A 69 -14.10 13.43 -6.25
C ARG A 69 -13.83 12.60 -7.49
N SER A 70 -12.65 11.95 -7.56
CA SER A 70 -12.25 11.15 -8.72
C SER A 70 -11.98 9.71 -8.29
N PRO A 71 -12.80 8.73 -8.72
CA PRO A 71 -12.57 7.32 -8.40
C PRO A 71 -11.24 6.77 -8.93
N THR A 72 -10.69 7.35 -10.01
CA THR A 72 -9.46 6.87 -10.64
C THR A 72 -8.22 7.09 -9.77
N VAL A 73 -8.25 8.07 -8.85
CA VAL A 73 -7.13 8.35 -7.94
C VAL A 73 -7.18 7.52 -6.64
N PHE A 74 -8.19 6.64 -6.49
CA PHE A 74 -8.39 5.82 -5.30
C PHE A 74 -7.12 5.10 -4.81
N PRO A 75 -6.30 4.45 -5.67
CA PRO A 75 -5.10 3.75 -5.19
C PRO A 75 -4.09 4.68 -4.50
N GLY A 76 -3.84 5.86 -5.08
CA GLY A 76 -2.93 6.84 -4.50
C GLY A 76 -3.50 7.49 -3.23
N TRP A 77 -4.80 7.75 -3.23
CA TRP A 77 -5.51 8.27 -2.07
C TRP A 77 -5.50 7.29 -0.89
N LEU A 78 -5.78 6.01 -1.14
CA LEU A 78 -5.72 4.95 -0.12
C LEU A 78 -4.31 4.82 0.48
N LYS A 79 -3.27 4.86 -0.35
CA LYS A 79 -1.87 4.85 0.13
C LYS A 79 -1.58 6.00 1.09
N LYS A 80 -2.09 7.21 0.85
CA LYS A 80 -1.92 8.36 1.75
C LYS A 80 -2.58 8.11 3.11
N ILE A 81 -3.77 7.52 3.12
CA ILE A 81 -4.45 7.15 4.37
C ILE A 81 -3.62 6.10 5.12
N ILE A 82 -3.20 5.02 4.44
CA ILE A 82 -2.37 3.97 5.05
C ILE A 82 -1.09 4.56 5.66
N PHE A 83 -0.39 5.42 4.92
CA PHE A 83 0.81 6.09 5.42
C PHE A 83 0.53 6.91 6.68
N LYS A 84 -0.59 7.65 6.72
CA LYS A 84 -1.00 8.41 7.92
C LYS A 84 -1.15 7.52 9.15
N HIS A 85 -1.75 6.34 9.00
CA HIS A 85 -1.89 5.37 10.09
C HIS A 85 -0.53 4.80 10.51
N CYS A 86 0.35 4.48 9.56
CA CYS A 86 1.71 4.02 9.87
C CYS A 86 2.53 5.09 10.59
N ASP A 87 2.48 6.34 10.12
CA ASP A 87 3.20 7.48 10.69
C ASP A 87 2.80 7.73 12.16
N ARG A 88 1.54 7.49 12.53
CA ARG A 88 1.09 7.57 13.92
C ARG A 88 1.85 6.59 14.84
N PHE A 89 2.12 5.37 14.37
CA PHE A 89 2.88 4.37 15.14
C PHE A 89 4.38 4.69 15.23
N THR A 90 4.96 5.33 14.22
CA THR A 90 6.37 5.73 14.23
C THR A 90 6.63 7.04 14.97
N ARG A 91 5.65 7.95 15.07
CA ARG A 91 5.76 9.18 15.88
C ARG A 91 6.03 8.87 17.36
N GLY A 92 5.41 7.85 17.93
CA GLY A 92 5.71 7.42 19.31
C GLY A 92 7.12 6.85 19.49
N LYS A 93 7.72 6.29 18.43
CA LYS A 93 9.11 5.79 18.44
C LYS A 93 10.15 6.89 18.20
N ARG A 94 9.82 7.94 17.45
CA ARG A 94 10.71 9.10 17.24
C ARG A 94 11.04 9.84 18.54
N PHE A 95 10.09 9.93 19.47
CA PHE A 95 10.34 10.53 20.79
C PHE A 95 11.20 9.66 21.71
N ALA A 96 11.38 8.36 21.41
CA ALA A 96 12.22 7.47 22.20
C ALA A 96 13.71 7.49 21.79
N ILE A 97 14.09 8.21 20.71
CA ILE A 97 15.46 8.20 20.16
C ILE A 97 16.17 9.56 20.29
N VAL A 98 15.50 10.64 20.70
CA VAL A 98 16.18 11.93 20.93
C VAL A 98 16.65 12.04 22.38
N ALA A 99 17.71 11.29 22.71
CA ALA A 99 18.75 11.83 23.58
C ALA A 99 19.60 12.74 22.68
N LEU A 100 19.68 14.02 23.06
CA LEU A 100 20.25 15.14 22.32
C LEU A 100 21.71 14.88 21.90
N GLU A 101 21.97 14.81 20.60
CA GLU A 101 23.11 15.48 19.93
C GLU A 101 22.99 15.31 18.41
N ASP A 102 23.18 16.43 17.70
CA ASP A 102 23.28 16.60 16.24
C ASP A 102 22.01 16.42 15.40
N THR A 103 21.20 17.49 15.34
CA THR A 103 20.18 17.70 14.30
C THR A 103 20.63 18.80 13.34
N ASP A 104 21.37 18.41 12.31
CA ASP A 104 21.37 19.09 11.02
C ASP A 104 20.93 18.06 9.98
N GLU A 105 20.03 18.44 9.07
CA GLU A 105 19.41 17.59 8.02
C GLU A 105 18.16 16.79 8.42
N LEU A 106 17.09 17.47 8.85
CA LEU A 106 15.73 16.97 8.63
C LEU A 106 15.31 17.22 7.17
N ALA A 107 15.77 16.37 6.25
CA ALA A 107 15.26 16.31 4.89
C ALA A 107 13.74 16.08 4.89
N SER A 108 13.01 16.84 4.07
CA SER A 108 11.55 16.74 3.94
C SER A 108 11.13 15.31 3.58
N ILE A 109 10.34 14.66 4.45
CA ILE A 109 9.95 13.23 4.37
C ILE A 109 8.72 13.05 3.44
N HIS A 110 8.53 13.95 2.49
CA HIS A 110 7.55 13.80 1.43
C HIS A 110 8.29 13.36 0.15
N PRO A 111 7.95 12.20 -0.45
CA PRO A 111 8.47 11.90 -1.77
C PRO A 111 7.91 12.95 -2.74
N GLU A 112 8.81 13.77 -3.29
CA GLU A 112 8.49 14.76 -4.32
C GLU A 112 7.80 14.06 -5.51
N PRO A 113 6.93 14.75 -6.26
CA PRO A 113 6.22 14.18 -7.41
C PRO A 113 7.16 13.50 -8.43
N THR A 114 8.41 13.97 -8.52
CA THR A 114 9.50 13.39 -9.30
C THR A 114 9.93 12.01 -8.80
N GLN A 115 9.95 11.79 -7.48
CA GLN A 115 10.28 10.50 -6.86
C GLN A 115 9.24 9.43 -7.18
N ILE A 116 7.95 9.83 -7.20
CA ILE A 116 6.83 8.93 -7.55
C ILE A 116 6.89 8.53 -9.04
N ALA A 117 7.30 9.44 -9.92
CA ALA A 117 7.49 9.14 -11.34
C ALA A 117 8.70 8.20 -11.55
N LEU A 118 9.80 8.44 -10.85
CA LEU A 118 11.01 7.62 -10.90
C LEU A 118 10.77 6.19 -10.40
N GLU A 119 9.99 6.02 -9.33
CA GLU A 119 9.61 4.69 -8.84
C GLU A 119 8.76 3.89 -9.85
N ASN A 120 7.93 4.56 -10.64
CA ASN A 120 7.16 3.90 -11.70
C ASN A 120 8.07 3.46 -12.86
N GLU A 121 9.07 4.26 -13.21
CA GLU A 121 10.05 3.92 -14.25
C GLU A 121 10.95 2.74 -13.85
N VAL A 122 11.46 2.74 -12.60
CA VAL A 122 12.23 1.61 -12.05
C VAL A 122 11.38 0.33 -12.02
N LYS A 123 10.09 0.46 -11.70
CA LYS A 123 9.17 -0.68 -11.67
C LYS A 123 8.92 -1.25 -13.06
N ASP A 124 8.85 -0.42 -14.09
CA ASP A 124 8.68 -0.86 -15.48
C ASP A 124 9.94 -1.54 -16.01
N ILE A 125 11.14 -1.07 -15.64
CA ILE A 125 12.42 -1.71 -15.97
C ILE A 125 12.51 -3.10 -15.32
N VAL A 126 12.20 -3.22 -14.03
CA VAL A 126 12.20 -4.51 -13.33
C VAL A 126 11.14 -5.46 -13.92
N HIS A 127 9.98 -4.94 -14.34
CA HIS A 127 8.95 -5.74 -14.99
C HIS A 127 9.38 -6.24 -16.37
N TYR A 128 10.09 -5.42 -17.14
CA TYR A 128 10.64 -5.77 -18.45
C TYR A 128 11.74 -6.83 -18.34
N SER A 129 12.64 -6.70 -17.36
CA SER A 129 13.69 -7.70 -17.10
C SER A 129 13.14 -9.07 -16.68
N ILE A 130 11.98 -9.11 -16.01
CA ILE A 130 11.31 -10.37 -15.64
C ILE A 130 10.62 -11.03 -16.86
N GLN A 131 10.23 -10.25 -17.87
CA GLN A 131 9.55 -10.78 -19.07
C GLN A 131 10.49 -11.25 -20.18
N THR A 132 11.77 -10.88 -20.13
CA THR A 132 12.78 -11.23 -21.15
C THR A 132 13.67 -12.42 -20.78
N LEU A 133 13.41 -13.07 -19.64
CA LEU A 133 14.10 -14.30 -19.25
C LEU A 133 13.59 -15.49 -20.11
N PRO A 134 14.48 -16.19 -20.84
CA PRO A 134 14.15 -17.42 -21.54
C PRO A 134 13.61 -18.49 -20.58
N GLU A 135 12.81 -19.42 -21.11
CA GLU A 135 11.99 -20.44 -20.45
C GLU A 135 12.72 -21.47 -19.52
N GLY A 136 13.89 -21.15 -18.95
CA GLY A 136 14.66 -22.04 -18.07
C GLY A 136 14.38 -21.93 -16.56
N ASP A 137 14.04 -20.74 -16.05
CA ASP A 137 14.11 -20.47 -14.60
C ASP A 137 12.76 -20.09 -13.95
N ARG A 138 11.65 -20.70 -14.40
CA ARG A 138 10.31 -20.44 -13.81
C ARG A 138 9.99 -21.18 -12.51
N THR A 139 10.92 -21.95 -11.97
CA THR A 139 10.67 -22.78 -10.77
C THR A 139 10.76 -22.03 -9.45
N THR A 140 11.39 -20.84 -9.41
CA THR A 140 11.65 -20.11 -8.16
C THR A 140 10.54 -19.15 -7.72
N LYS A 141 9.34 -19.19 -8.34
CA LYS A 141 8.16 -18.44 -7.86
C LYS A 141 7.34 -19.19 -6.81
N LEU A 142 7.62 -20.46 -6.53
CA LEU A 142 6.85 -21.26 -5.56
C LEU A 142 7.45 -21.33 -4.14
N ALA A 143 8.67 -20.84 -3.93
CA ALA A 143 9.36 -21.01 -2.64
C ALA A 143 9.09 -19.89 -1.61
N ILE A 144 8.78 -18.65 -2.02
CA ILE A 144 8.64 -17.53 -1.07
C ILE A 144 7.22 -17.41 -0.48
N SER A 145 6.19 -18.03 -1.10
CA SER A 145 4.81 -17.93 -0.60
C SER A 145 4.42 -19.00 0.45
N ARG A 146 5.29 -19.97 0.77
CA ARG A 146 4.91 -21.11 1.65
C ARG A 146 5.50 -21.10 3.06
N ASN A 147 6.38 -20.16 3.40
CA ASN A 147 7.03 -20.12 4.72
C ASN A 147 6.39 -19.17 5.74
N PHE A 148 5.27 -18.51 5.42
CA PHE A 148 4.54 -17.63 6.35
C PHE A 148 3.37 -18.30 7.09
N ALA A 149 3.23 -19.63 7.04
CA ALA A 149 2.14 -20.35 7.70
C ALA A 149 2.57 -21.18 8.92
N ARG A 150 3.82 -21.12 9.38
CA ARG A 150 4.26 -21.76 10.63
C ARG A 150 5.40 -20.97 11.30
N ARG A 151 5.05 -19.96 12.08
CA ARG A 151 5.69 -19.69 13.38
C ARG A 151 4.89 -18.69 14.18
#